data_AF-A0A3B3XBG4-F1
#
_entry.id   AF-A0A3B3XBG4-F1
#
_cell.length_a   1.000
_cell.length_b   1.000
_cell.length_c   1.000
_cell.angle_alpha   90.00
_cell.angle_beta   90.00
_cell.angle_gamma   90.00
#
_symmetry.space_group_name_H-M   'P 1'
#
loop_
_entity.id
_entity.type
_entity.pdbx_description
1 polymer ?
#
loop_
_entity_poly.entity_id
_entity_poly.type
_entity_poly.pdbx_seq_one_letter_code
_entity_poly.pdbx_strand_id
1 'polypeptide(L)'
;MFERPKTHCERYRDSIQTSSDGLPPPGIYIPQCDENGLYLSQQCHGSTGYCWCVNSSGQERIGTRTGPGSLRNLIISHLTKCINCCVLTLA
;
A
#
# COMPACT_ATOMS: atom_id res chain seq x y z
N MET A 1 6.38 29.50 6.11
CA MET A 1 6.67 28.09 5.76
C MET A 1 6.00 27.80 4.44
N PHE A 2 6.75 27.39 3.41
CA PHE A 2 6.15 26.87 2.18
C PHE A 2 5.85 25.38 2.43
N GLU A 3 4.59 25.05 2.71
CA GLU A 3 4.19 23.64 2.68
C GLU A 3 4.29 23.16 1.23
N ARG A 4 4.99 22.03 1.01
CA ARG A 4 5.03 21.39 -0.30
C ARG A 4 3.61 20.98 -0.69
N PRO A 5 3.19 21.19 -1.95
CA PRO A 5 1.91 20.67 -2.43
C PRO A 5 1.78 19.16 -2.19
N LYS A 6 0.69 18.73 -1.56
CA LYS A 6 0.42 17.32 -1.28
C LYS A 6 0.23 16.53 -2.58
N THR A 7 0.82 15.34 -2.65
CA THR A 7 0.68 14.42 -3.78
C THR A 7 -0.70 13.76 -3.81
N HIS A 8 -0.94 12.86 -4.76
CA HIS A 8 -2.17 12.07 -4.79
C HIS A 8 -2.29 11.11 -3.59
N CYS A 9 -1.21 10.39 -3.24
CA CYS A 9 -1.21 9.47 -2.10
C CYS A 9 -1.45 10.21 -0.77
N GLU A 10 -0.77 11.34 -0.56
CA GLU A 10 -0.90 12.14 0.66
C GLU A 10 -2.31 12.70 0.80
N ARG A 11 -2.87 13.27 -0.27
CA ARG A 11 -4.26 13.76 -0.25
C ARG A 11 -5.25 12.64 0.06
N TYR A 12 -5.06 11.45 -0.48
CA TYR A 12 -5.94 10.33 -0.18
C TYR A 12 -5.81 9.90 1.29
N ARG A 13 -4.59 9.73 1.79
CA ARG A 13 -4.33 9.42 3.20
C ARG A 13 -5.01 10.42 4.14
N ASP A 14 -4.83 11.70 3.89
CA ASP A 14 -5.32 12.77 4.76
C ASP A 14 -6.86 12.90 4.67
N SER A 15 -7.47 12.58 3.52
CA SER A 15 -8.93 12.57 3.38
C SER A 15 -9.62 11.51 4.25
N ILE A 16 -8.90 10.44 4.62
CA ILE A 16 -9.41 9.36 5.47
C ILE A 16 -9.36 9.75 6.97
N GLN A 17 -8.56 10.74 7.36
CA GLN A 17 -8.32 11.14 8.76
C GLN A 17 -9.46 11.98 9.39
N THR A 18 -10.72 11.75 9.01
CA THR A 18 -11.84 12.62 9.39
C THR A 18 -12.60 12.07 10.61
N SER A 19 -11.91 11.90 11.74
CA SER A 19 -12.55 11.79 13.06
C SER A 19 -11.99 12.87 14.00
N SER A 20 -12.77 13.28 15.01
CA SER A 20 -12.37 14.29 16.00
C SER A 20 -11.08 13.94 16.74
N ASP A 21 -10.74 12.65 16.79
CA ASP A 21 -9.58 12.12 17.50
C ASP A 21 -8.35 11.96 16.59
N GLY A 22 -8.45 12.36 15.31
CA GLY A 22 -7.38 12.22 14.32
C GLY A 22 -7.07 10.77 13.93
N LEU A 23 -7.94 9.84 14.32
CA LEU A 23 -7.78 8.42 14.06
C LEU A 23 -8.59 8.00 12.81
N PRO A 24 -8.01 7.16 11.95
CA PRO A 24 -8.75 6.57 10.83
C PRO A 24 -9.86 5.65 11.36
N PRO A 25 -11.03 5.57 10.70
CA PRO A 25 -12.05 4.62 11.09
C PRO A 25 -11.50 3.18 11.06
N PRO A 26 -11.86 2.33 12.03
CA PRO A 26 -11.39 0.95 12.08
C PRO A 26 -11.82 0.20 10.82
N GLY A 27 -10.93 -0.62 10.27
CA GLY A 27 -11.21 -1.42 9.08
C GLY A 27 -11.08 -0.69 7.75
N ILE A 28 -10.67 0.59 7.73
CA ILE A 28 -10.41 1.33 6.51
C ILE A 28 -8.97 1.14 6.03
N TYR A 29 -8.82 1.00 4.72
CA TYR A 29 -7.53 1.00 4.07
C TYR A 29 -6.96 2.42 3.98
N ILE A 30 -5.77 2.59 4.53
CA ILE A 30 -5.01 3.84 4.47
C ILE A 30 -3.86 3.64 3.49
N PRO A 31 -3.74 4.46 2.44
CA PRO A 31 -2.63 4.34 1.51
C PRO A 31 -1.30 4.68 2.19
N GLN A 32 -0.26 3.96 1.78
CA GLN A 32 1.09 4.11 2.31
C GLN A 32 1.89 4.88 1.28
N CYS A 33 2.48 5.99 1.71
CA CYS A 33 3.26 6.87 0.86
C CYS A 33 4.73 6.81 1.28
N ASP A 34 5.63 6.95 0.31
CA ASP A 34 7.06 7.12 0.57
C ASP A 34 7.39 8.54 1.07
N GLU A 35 8.67 8.83 1.27
CA GLU A 35 9.17 10.13 1.73
C GLU A 35 8.89 11.28 0.73
N ASN A 36 8.71 10.95 -0.55
CA ASN A 36 8.35 11.89 -1.61
C ASN A 36 6.82 12.07 -1.73
N GLY A 37 6.04 11.33 -0.93
CA GLY A 37 4.59 11.29 -1.02
C GLY A 37 4.06 10.45 -2.17
N LEU A 38 4.89 9.65 -2.87
CA LEU A 38 4.39 8.72 -3.88
C LEU A 38 3.85 7.45 -3.22
N TYR A 39 2.99 6.71 -3.92
CA TYR A 39 2.53 5.42 -3.40
C TYR A 39 3.70 4.44 -3.28
N LEU A 40 3.77 3.73 -2.15
CA LEU A 40 4.64 2.57 -2.07
C LEU A 40 4.16 1.54 -3.08
N SER A 41 5.09 0.93 -3.83
CA SER A 41 4.72 -0.07 -4.83
C SER A 41 3.97 -1.27 -4.24
N GLN A 42 4.19 -1.57 -2.96
CA GLN A 42 3.42 -2.52 -2.18
C GLN A 42 2.49 -1.78 -1.21
N GLN A 43 1.19 -2.06 -1.33
CA GLN A 43 0.16 -1.58 -0.43
C GLN A 43 -0.37 -2.75 0.42
N CYS A 44 -0.66 -2.49 1.69
CA CYS A 44 -1.20 -3.46 2.62
C CYS A 44 -2.36 -2.87 3.42
N HIS A 45 -3.45 -3.62 3.49
CA HIS A 45 -4.57 -3.32 4.36
C HIS A 45 -4.32 -3.90 5.75
N GLY A 46 -3.88 -3.07 6.68
CA GLY A 46 -3.48 -3.51 8.02
C GLY A 46 -4.58 -4.26 8.79
N SER A 47 -5.86 -3.91 8.59
CA SER A 47 -6.97 -4.54 9.30
C SER A 47 -7.33 -5.94 8.79
N THR A 48 -7.21 -6.18 7.48
CA THR A 48 -7.53 -7.48 6.87
C THR A 48 -6.29 -8.35 6.63
N GLY A 49 -5.10 -7.76 6.72
CA GLY A 49 -3.82 -8.42 6.44
C GLY A 49 -3.60 -8.76 4.97
N TYR A 50 -4.36 -8.15 4.06
CA TYR A 50 -4.15 -8.30 2.62
C TYR A 50 -3.08 -7.33 2.12
N CYS A 51 -2.28 -7.74 1.14
CA CYS A 51 -1.33 -6.87 0.45
C CYS A 51 -1.44 -7.01 -1.07
N TRP A 52 -1.12 -5.97 -1.83
CA TRP A 52 -1.13 -5.96 -3.30
C TRP A 52 -0.07 -4.99 -3.84
N CYS A 53 0.27 -5.11 -5.13
CA CYS A 53 1.13 -4.14 -5.79
C CYS A 53 0.28 -3.05 -6.46
N VAL A 54 0.79 -1.82 -6.46
CA VAL A 54 0.16 -0.68 -7.15
C VAL A 54 1.11 -0.04 -8.15
N ASN A 55 0.55 0.68 -9.12
CA ASN A 55 1.29 1.59 -10.00
C ASN A 55 1.49 2.97 -9.33
N SER A 56 2.11 3.92 -10.04
CA SER A 56 2.37 5.27 -9.53
C SER A 56 1.11 6.09 -9.20
N SER A 57 -0.05 5.72 -9.75
CA SER A 57 -1.34 6.34 -9.40
C SER A 57 -2.04 5.67 -8.21
N GLY A 58 -1.44 4.62 -7.61
CA GLY A 58 -2.02 3.88 -6.48
C GLY A 58 -3.03 2.82 -6.89
N GLN A 59 -3.13 2.51 -8.19
CA GLN A 59 -4.04 1.52 -8.74
C GLN A 59 -3.46 0.12 -8.61
N GLU A 60 -4.25 -0.80 -8.07
CA GLU A 60 -3.86 -2.20 -7.91
C GLU A 60 -3.55 -2.87 -9.24
N ARG A 61 -2.46 -3.66 -9.26
CA ARG A 61 -2.10 -4.54 -10.37
C ARG A 61 -2.83 -5.87 -10.22
N ILE A 62 -3.49 -6.30 -11.30
CA ILE A 62 -4.27 -7.54 -11.35
C ILE A 62 -3.40 -8.73 -10.93
N GLY A 63 -3.94 -9.60 -10.09
CA GLY A 63 -3.29 -10.85 -9.66
C GLY A 63 -2.22 -10.68 -8.57
N THR A 64 -2.02 -9.47 -8.04
CA THR A 64 -0.99 -9.21 -7.00
C THR A 64 -1.53 -9.25 -5.59
N ARG A 65 -2.85 -9.31 -5.39
CA ARG A 65 -3.46 -9.35 -4.06
C ARG A 65 -3.25 -10.70 -3.37
N THR A 66 -2.66 -10.65 -2.19
CA THR A 66 -2.43 -11.80 -1.31
C THR A 66 -3.13 -11.57 0.03
N GLY A 67 -3.62 -12.65 0.65
CA GLY A 67 -4.29 -12.62 1.93
C GLY A 67 -3.36 -12.83 3.13
N PRO A 68 -3.88 -12.61 4.35
CA PRO A 68 -3.15 -12.89 5.59
C PRO A 68 -2.75 -14.37 5.64
N GLY A 69 -1.50 -14.65 6.03
CA GLY A 69 -0.99 -16.03 6.11
C GLY A 69 -0.46 -16.63 4.81
N SER A 70 -0.56 -15.91 3.67
CA SER A 70 0.13 -16.30 2.43
C SER A 70 1.67 -16.27 2.55
N LEU A 71 2.19 -15.72 3.66
CA LEU A 71 3.61 -15.72 4.04
C LEU A 71 4.05 -16.96 4.84
N ARG A 72 3.17 -17.93 5.11
CA ARG A 72 3.51 -19.13 5.91
C ARG A 72 4.15 -20.28 5.11
N ASN A 73 4.31 -20.14 3.79
CA ASN A 73 5.00 -21.14 2.97
C ASN A 73 6.31 -20.58 2.39
N LEU A 74 7.42 -21.16 2.90
CA LEU A 74 8.76 -21.35 2.30
C LEU A 74 9.81 -20.27 2.65
N ILE A 75 10.73 -20.47 3.63
CA ILE A 75 11.90 -21.38 3.52
C ILE A 75 12.01 -22.04 2.14
N ILE A 76 12.86 -21.46 1.30
CA ILE A 76 13.30 -21.95 -0.03
C ILE A 76 12.31 -21.65 -1.19
N SER A 77 12.62 -20.57 -1.94
CA SER A 77 12.33 -20.32 -3.37
C SER A 77 10.98 -19.73 -3.87
N HIS A 78 10.03 -19.28 -3.03
CA HIS A 78 8.77 -18.67 -3.52
C HIS A 78 8.36 -17.35 -2.81
N LEU A 79 9.35 -16.55 -2.41
CA LEU A 79 9.20 -15.25 -1.72
C LEU A 79 8.69 -14.11 -2.65
N THR A 80 7.93 -14.40 -3.71
CA THR A 80 7.89 -13.57 -4.93
C THR A 80 6.48 -13.31 -5.48
N LYS A 81 5.51 -12.92 -4.64
CA LYS A 81 4.23 -12.38 -5.15
C LYS A 81 3.87 -10.97 -4.69
N CYS A 82 4.37 -10.50 -3.54
CA CYS A 82 4.19 -9.10 -3.11
C CYS A 82 5.48 -8.40 -2.63
N ILE A 83 6.45 -9.13 -2.07
CA ILE A 83 7.72 -8.55 -1.58
C ILE A 83 8.56 -7.94 -2.72
N ASN A 84 8.24 -8.29 -3.96
CA ASN A 84 9.01 -7.92 -5.12
C ASN A 84 8.11 -7.23 -6.16
N CYS A 85 7.34 -6.23 -5.73
CA CYS A 85 6.58 -5.36 -6.65
C CYS A 85 7.48 -4.67 -7.71
N CYS A 86 8.81 -4.64 -7.50
CA CYS A 86 9.81 -4.23 -8.48
C CYS A 86 10.08 -5.23 -9.63
N VAL A 87 9.87 -6.55 -9.47
CA VAL A 87 10.13 -7.54 -10.55
C VAL A 87 8.93 -7.78 -11.46
N LEU A 88 7.72 -7.39 -11.05
CA LEU A 88 6.52 -7.48 -11.90
C LEU A 88 6.48 -6.41 -13.02
N THR A 89 7.45 -5.50 -13.10
CA THR A 89 7.53 -4.45 -14.14
C THR A 89 8.47 -4.78 -15.31
N LEU A 90 9.09 -5.96 -15.36
CA LEU A 90 10.08 -6.33 -16.41
C LEU A 90 9.76 -7.63 -17.18
N ALA A 91 8.49 -7.85 -17.53
CA ALA A 91 8.11 -8.84 -18.54
C ALA A 91 7.11 -8.24 -19.52
#